data_AF-A0A9D6XZE7-F1
#
_entry.id   AF-A0A9D6XZE7-F1
#
_cell.length_a   1.000
_cell.length_b   1.000
_cell.length_c   1.000
_cell.angle_alpha   90.00
_cell.angle_beta   90.00
_cell.angle_gamma   90.00
#
_symmetry.space_group_name_H-M   'P 1'
#
loop_
_entity.id
_entity.type
_entity.pdbx_description
1 polymer ?
#
loop_
_entity_poly.entity_id
_entity_poly.type
_entity_poly.pdbx_seq_one_letter_code
_entity_poly.pdbx_strand_id
1 'polypeptide(L)' 'MVEKPRMIAVIGASQCTPEEARLAEEVGRHLARRGAILVCGGLSGVMEAACRGAECGGGMTIGILP' A
#
# COMPACT_ATOMS: atom_id res chain seq x y z
N MET A 1 17.09 7.25 20.10
CA MET A 1 15.61 7.24 20.04
C MET A 1 15.23 6.47 18.78
N VAL A 2 14.43 5.41 18.87
CA VAL A 2 13.92 4.72 17.67
C VAL A 2 12.78 5.56 17.13
N GLU A 3 12.96 6.12 15.95
CA GLU A 3 11.91 6.90 15.28
C GLU A 3 10.79 5.94 14.87
N LYS A 4 9.54 6.25 15.27
CA LYS A 4 8.40 5.40 14.93
C LYS A 4 8.09 5.53 13.43
N PRO A 5 7.88 4.41 12.71
CA PRO A 5 7.49 4.48 11.31
C PRO A 5 6.12 5.13 11.15
N ARG A 6 5.95 5.93 10.09
CA ARG A 6 4.65 6.54 9.77
C ARG A 6 3.70 5.48 9.23
N MET A 7 2.47 5.47 9.71
CA MET A 7 1.40 4.63 9.16
C MET A 7 0.57 5.47 8.18
N ILE A 8 0.42 5.00 6.95
CA ILE A 8 -0.29 5.73 5.89
C ILE A 8 -1.38 4.83 5.32
N ALA A 9 -2.62 5.31 5.40
CA ALA A 9 -3.77 4.61 4.86
C ALA A 9 -3.89 4.81 3.35
N VAL A 10 -4.06 3.73 2.58
CA VAL A 10 -4.38 3.77 1.14
C VAL A 10 -5.78 3.20 0.95
N ILE A 11 -6.66 3.97 0.31
CA ILE A 11 -8.06 3.62 0.06
C ILE A 11 -8.34 3.76 -1.43
N GLY A 12 -9.06 2.79 -1.99
CA GLY A 12 -9.50 2.82 -3.37
C GLY A 12 -10.49 1.69 -3.67
N ALA A 13 -10.95 1.63 -4.92
CA ALA A 13 -11.98 0.69 -5.36
C ALA A 13 -11.49 -0.78 -5.33
N SER A 14 -12.42 -1.71 -5.11
CA SER A 14 -12.18 -3.17 -5.11
C SER A 14 -11.91 -3.76 -6.51
N GLN A 15 -12.19 -2.97 -7.54
CA GLN A 15 -11.83 -3.21 -8.94
C GLN A 15 -11.14 -1.95 -9.46
N CYS A 16 -10.11 -2.12 -10.27
CA CYS A 16 -9.38 -0.99 -10.83
C CYS A 16 -8.93 -1.29 -12.26
N THR A 17 -8.80 -0.24 -13.05
CA THR A 17 -8.19 -0.29 -14.38
C THR A 17 -6.70 -0.62 -14.28
N PRO A 18 -6.06 -1.06 -15.37
CA PRO A 18 -4.61 -1.28 -15.40
C PRO A 18 -3.80 -0.03 -15.03
N GLU A 19 -4.27 1.16 -15.41
CA GLU A 19 -3.60 2.43 -15.08
C GLU A 19 -3.68 2.74 -13.58
N GLU A 20 -4.87 2.62 -12.98
CA GLU A 20 -5.05 2.79 -11.54
C GLU A 20 -4.21 1.78 -10.74
N ALA A 21 -4.17 0.51 -11.18
CA ALA A 21 -3.32 -0.51 -10.57
C ALA A 21 -1.83 -0.12 -10.63
N ARG A 22 -1.35 0.35 -11.79
CA ARG A 22 0.04 0.80 -11.97
C ARG A 22 0.36 1.97 -11.04
N LEU A 23 -0.51 2.97 -10.96
CA LEU A 23 -0.33 4.13 -10.10
C LEU A 23 -0.35 3.74 -8.62
N ALA A 24 -1.28 2.88 -8.21
CA ALA A 24 -1.38 2.38 -6.84
C ALA A 24 -0.12 1.61 -6.43
N GLU A 25 0.42 0.77 -7.34
CA GLU A 25 1.67 0.05 -7.11
C GLU A 25 2.87 1.01 -6.96
N GLU A 26 2.95 2.07 -7.77
CA GLU A 26 3.96 3.12 -7.62
C GLU A 26 3.85 3.84 -6.27
N VAL A 27 2.63 4.19 -5.85
CA VAL A 27 2.37 4.77 -4.52
C VAL A 27 2.89 3.85 -3.42
N GLY A 28 2.49 2.58 -3.42
CA GLY A 28 2.93 1.59 -2.43
C GLY A 28 4.46 1.49 -2.35
N ARG A 29 5.11 1.37 -3.51
CA ARG A 29 6.58 1.29 -3.61
C ARG A 29 7.26 2.53 -3.04
N HIS A 30 6.70 3.71 -3.29
CA HIS A 30 7.23 4.98 -2.79
C HIS A 30 7.03 5.18 -1.29
N LEU A 31 5.94 4.66 -0.72
CA LEU A 31 5.70 4.66 0.73
C LEU A 31 6.71 3.74 1.44
N ALA A 32 6.87 2.52 0.94
CA ALA A 32 7.81 1.53 1.46
C ALA A 32 9.26 2.05 1.48
N ARG A 33 9.74 2.62 0.37
CA ARG A 33 11.09 3.20 0.25
C ARG A 33 11.35 4.37 1.22
N ARG A 34 10.31 4.96 1.79
CA ARG A 34 10.40 6.04 2.80
C ARG A 34 10.22 5.54 4.23
N GLY A 35 10.19 4.22 4.44
CA GLY A 35 10.02 3.62 5.76
C GLY A 35 8.62 3.76 6.35
N ALA A 36 7.61 4.03 5.51
CA ALA A 36 6.22 4.05 5.95
C ALA A 36 5.63 2.64 5.96
N ILE A 37 4.73 2.39 6.91
CA ILE A 37 3.86 1.22 6.95
C ILE A 37 2.58 1.58 6.18
N LEU A 38 2.24 0.78 5.17
CA LEU A 38 0.99 0.93 4.42
C LEU A 38 -0.14 0.24 5.19
N VAL A 39 -1.26 0.93 5.37
CA VAL A 39 -2.48 0.38 5.98
C VAL A 39 -3.62 0.46 4.97
N CYS A 40 -4.41 -0.60 4.79
CA CYS A 40 -5.53 -0.59 3.87
C CYS A 40 -6.55 -1.69 4.19
N GLY A 41 -7.59 -1.83 3.36
CA GLY A 41 -8.41 -3.05 3.34
C GLY A 41 -7.64 -4.24 2.78
N GLY A 42 -7.93 -5.45 3.24
CA GLY A 42 -7.21 -6.67 2.87
C GLY A 42 -7.73 -7.43 1.64
N LEU A 43 -8.46 -6.78 0.73
CA LEU A 43 -9.09 -7.40 -0.46
C LEU A 43 -8.42 -6.94 -1.77
N SER A 44 -9.11 -7.07 -2.90
CA SER A 44 -8.62 -6.83 -4.25
C SER A 44 -8.61 -5.35 -4.69
N GLY A 45 -8.07 -5.10 -5.88
CA GLY A 45 -8.22 -3.82 -6.60
C GLY A 45 -7.10 -2.84 -6.28
N VAL A 46 -7.44 -1.57 -6.06
CA VAL A 46 -6.45 -0.50 -5.82
C VAL A 46 -5.56 -0.82 -4.61
N MET A 47 -6.16 -1.30 -3.52
CA MET A 47 -5.44 -1.56 -2.27
C MET A 47 -4.50 -2.77 -2.40
N GLU A 48 -4.91 -3.81 -3.12
CA GLU A 48 -4.05 -4.95 -3.48
C GLU A 48 -2.82 -4.49 -4.29
N ALA A 49 -3.04 -3.64 -5.29
CA ALA A 49 -1.96 -3.10 -6.11
C ALA A 49 -0.99 -2.24 -5.28
N ALA A 50 -1.50 -1.43 -4.36
CA ALA A 50 -0.67 -0.67 -3.43
C ALA A 50 0.13 -1.56 -2.48
N CYS A 51 -0.47 -2.62 -1.93
CA CYS A 51 0.23 -3.61 -1.12
C CYS A 51 1.37 -4.29 -1.90
N ARG A 52 1.09 -4.76 -3.13
CA ARG A 52 2.12 -5.34 -4.01
C ARG A 52 3.27 -4.37 -4.24
N GLY A 53 2.97 -3.09 -4.47
CA GLY A 53 3.97 -2.05 -4.61
C GLY A 53 4.84 -1.87 -3.36
N ALA A 54 4.20 -1.82 -2.19
CA ALA A 54 4.87 -1.67 -0.91
C ALA A 54 5.76 -2.88 -0.59
N GLU A 55 5.28 -4.10 -0.81
CA GLU A 55 6.06 -5.34 -0.67
C GLU A 55 7.27 -5.35 -1.60
N CYS A 56 7.10 -5.00 -2.89
CA CYS A 56 8.21 -4.86 -3.84
C CYS A 56 9.23 -3.78 -3.41
N GLY A 57 8.79 -2.79 -2.63
CA GLY A 57 9.62 -1.75 -2.05
C GLY A 57 10.30 -2.14 -0.73
N GLY A 58 10.09 -3.37 -0.23
CA GLY A 58 10.60 -3.84 1.06
C GLY A 58 9.86 -3.27 2.28
N GLY A 59 8.64 -2.77 2.08
CA GLY A 59 7.82 -2.17 3.14
C GLY A 59 6.90 -3.16 3.82
N MET A 60 6.36 -2.76 4.98
CA MET A 60 5.34 -3.52 5.70
C MET A 60 3.93 -3.02 5.35
N THR A 61 3.00 -3.95 5.15
CA THR A 61 1.59 -3.69 4.87
C THR A 61 0.71 -4.27 5.97
N ILE A 62 -0.36 -3.56 6.33
CA ILE A 62 -1.38 -4.02 7.29
C ILE A 62 -2.74 -3.98 6.59
N GLY A 63 -3.33 -5.15 6.36
CA GLY A 63 -4.68 -5.31 5.83
C GLY A 63 -5.70 -5.46 6.96
N ILE A 64 -6.75 -4.63 6.95
CA ILE A 64 -7.85 -4.68 7.90
C ILE A 64 -9.06 -5.33 7.22
N LEU A 65 -9.59 -6.37 7.85
CA LEU A 65 -10.79 -7.11 7.43
C LEU A 65 -11.74 -7.23 8.63
N PRO A 66 -13.07 -7.29 8.41
CA PRO A 66 -14.04 -7.55 9.49
C PRO A 66 -13.91 -8.97 10.06
#